data_AF-A0A5C6D9U6-F1
#
_entry.id   AF-A0A5C6D9U6-F1
#
_cell.length_a   1.000
_cell.length_b   1.000
_cell.length_c   1.000
_cell.angle_alpha   90.00
_cell.angle_beta   90.00
_cell.angle_gamma   90.00
#
_symmetry.space_group_name_H-M   'P 1'
#
loop_
_entity.id
_entity.type
_entity.pdbx_description
1 polymer ?
#
loop_
_entity_poly.entity_id
_entity_poly.type
_entity_poly.pdbx_seq_one_letter_code
_entity_poly.pdbx_strand_id
1 'polypeptide(L)'
;MTPAVHSNPNPGRWRAELSFTNQTETELRVYPITPAGRRGRVIRIEPSQNATFNARLGGVYVVESEDGKIHEVHSPSFPPRNVVIE
;
A
#
# COMPACT_ATOMS: atom_id res chain seq x y z
N MET A 1 22.83 -3.44 7.05
CA MET A 1 21.89 -2.51 7.72
C MET A 1 20.52 -2.71 7.08
N THR A 2 19.50 -3.04 7.86
CA THR A 2 18.13 -3.31 7.37
C THR A 2 17.28 -2.05 7.59
N PRO A 3 16.50 -1.59 6.59
CA PRO A 3 15.73 -0.36 6.73
C PRO A 3 14.58 -0.50 7.74
N ALA A 4 14.23 0.62 8.37
CA ALA A 4 13.15 0.70 9.37
C ALA A 4 11.80 0.24 8.81
N VAL A 5 11.56 0.47 7.51
CA VAL A 5 10.38 -0.02 6.78
C VAL A 5 10.83 -0.95 5.66
N HIS A 6 10.43 -2.21 5.73
CA HIS A 6 10.73 -3.23 4.73
C HIS A 6 9.61 -4.28 4.69
N SER A 7 9.51 -5.02 3.59
CA SER A 7 8.67 -6.22 3.55
C SER A 7 9.51 -7.48 3.80
N ASN A 8 8.97 -8.43 4.55
CA ASN A 8 9.59 -9.75 4.71
C ASN A 8 9.57 -10.48 3.36
N PRO A 9 10.64 -11.03 2.78
CA PRO A 9 10.61 -11.63 1.44
C PRO A 9 10.00 -13.04 1.34
N ASN A 10 9.60 -13.71 2.43
CA ASN A 10 9.26 -15.13 2.42
C ASN A 10 8.11 -15.50 1.42
N PRO A 11 8.30 -16.39 0.43
CA PRO A 11 7.27 -16.76 -0.54
C PRO A 11 6.10 -17.58 0.05
N GLY A 12 6.28 -18.21 1.22
CA GLY A 12 5.23 -18.97 1.92
C GLY A 12 4.17 -18.11 2.63
N ARG A 13 4.22 -16.78 2.48
CA ARG A 13 3.28 -15.86 3.12
C ARG A 13 1.87 -16.02 2.55
N TRP A 14 0.89 -16.04 3.44
CA TRP A 14 -0.52 -16.10 3.08
C TRP A 14 -0.91 -14.89 2.23
N ARG A 15 -1.72 -15.16 1.21
CA ARG A 15 -2.33 -14.12 0.40
C ARG A 15 -3.40 -13.43 1.24
N ALA A 16 -3.40 -12.10 1.19
CA ALA A 16 -4.42 -11.29 1.80
C ALA A 16 -4.67 -10.10 0.89
N GLU A 17 -5.93 -9.87 0.53
CA GLU A 17 -6.31 -8.70 -0.23
C GLU A 17 -6.11 -7.45 0.62
N LEU A 18 -5.65 -6.38 -0.03
CA LEU A 18 -5.59 -5.05 0.53
C LEU A 18 -6.23 -4.11 -0.48
N SER A 19 -7.31 -3.46 -0.10
CA SER A 19 -8.00 -2.50 -0.96
C SER A 19 -7.79 -1.10 -0.42
N PHE A 20 -7.65 -0.15 -1.33
CA PHE A 20 -7.63 1.27 -1.03
C PHE A 20 -8.77 1.97 -1.76
N THR A 21 -9.48 2.85 -1.07
CA THR A 21 -10.49 3.74 -1.62
C THR A 21 -10.03 5.18 -1.46
N ASN A 22 -9.93 5.91 -2.57
CA ASN A 22 -9.58 7.32 -2.58
C ASN A 22 -10.85 8.17 -2.44
N GLN A 23 -11.07 8.76 -1.27
CA GLN A 23 -12.14 9.74 -1.05
C GLN A 23 -11.64 11.19 -1.07
N THR A 24 -10.37 11.38 -1.40
CA THR A 24 -9.75 12.69 -1.55
C THR A 24 -10.08 13.29 -2.92
N GLU A 25 -9.78 14.58 -3.08
CA GLU A 25 -9.91 15.30 -4.37
C GLU A 25 -8.66 15.18 -5.26
N THR A 26 -7.65 14.42 -4.86
CA THR A 26 -6.35 14.32 -5.55
C THR A 26 -5.98 12.87 -5.87
N GLU A 27 -5.08 12.65 -6.83
CA GLU A 27 -4.55 11.33 -7.14
C GLU A 27 -3.80 10.76 -5.93
N LEU A 28 -4.09 9.49 -5.59
CA LEU A 28 -3.27 8.72 -4.66
C LEU A 28 -2.28 7.84 -5.42
N ARG A 29 -1.06 7.78 -4.90
CA ARG A 29 0.06 6.98 -5.37
C ARG A 29 0.39 5.94 -4.32
N VAL A 30 0.13 4.68 -4.64
CA VAL A 30 0.40 3.53 -3.78
C VAL A 30 1.68 2.83 -4.23
N TYR A 31 2.64 2.71 -3.33
CA TYR A 31 3.94 2.10 -3.56
C TYR A 31 4.11 0.86 -2.68
N PRO A 32 4.23 -0.35 -3.25
CA PRO A 32 4.67 -1.50 -2.47
C PRO A 32 6.13 -1.31 -2.06
N ILE A 33 6.46 -1.57 -0.80
CA ILE A 33 7.83 -1.56 -0.31
C ILE A 33 8.47 -2.92 -0.54
N THR A 34 9.55 -2.91 -1.32
CA THR A 34 10.35 -4.10 -1.61
C THR A 34 11.09 -4.59 -0.36
N PRO A 35 11.58 -5.84 -0.33
CA PRO A 35 12.40 -6.33 0.79
C PRO A 35 13.69 -5.53 1.03
N ALA A 36 14.20 -4.86 -0.01
CA ALA A 36 15.33 -3.95 0.10
C ALA A 36 14.97 -2.56 0.67
N GLY A 37 13.71 -2.34 1.06
CA GLY A 37 13.21 -1.05 1.57
C GLY A 37 12.98 0.02 0.49
N ARG A 38 13.02 -0.35 -0.79
CA ARG A 38 12.76 0.58 -1.90
C ARG A 38 11.28 0.60 -2.28
N ARG A 39 10.80 1.73 -2.78
CA ARG A 39 9.48 1.85 -3.42
C ARG A 39 9.47 1.07 -4.74
N GLY A 40 8.50 0.19 -4.90
CA GLY A 40 8.25 -0.53 -6.13
C GLY A 40 7.48 0.31 -7.15
N ARG A 41 6.90 -0.38 -8.16
CA ARG A 41 6.08 0.27 -9.18
C ARG A 41 4.86 0.95 -8.52
N VAL A 42 4.63 2.20 -8.89
CA VAL A 42 3.45 2.97 -8.45
C VAL A 42 2.17 2.39 -9.02
N ILE A 43 1.13 2.32 -8.19
CA ILE A 43 -0.26 2.19 -8.60
C ILE A 43 -0.94 3.52 -8.30
N ARG A 44 -1.64 4.08 -9.29
CA ARG A 44 -2.38 5.33 -9.15
C ARG A 44 -3.85 5.04 -8.91
N ILE A 45 -4.48 5.80 -8.03
CA ILE A 45 -5.90 5.73 -7.72
C ILE A 45 -6.45 7.14 -7.85
N GLU A 46 -7.25 7.36 -8.90
CA GLU A 46 -7.93 8.63 -9.14
C GLU A 46 -8.93 8.95 -8.01
N PRO A 47 -9.33 10.22 -7.85
CA PRO A 47 -10.39 10.60 -6.92
C PRO A 47 -11.66 9.75 -7.07
N SER A 48 -12.27 9.37 -5.95
CA SER A 48 -13.46 8.50 -5.89
C SER A 48 -13.29 7.09 -6.49
N GLN A 49 -12.07 6.65 -6.78
CA GLN A 49 -11.79 5.30 -7.26
C GLN A 49 -11.25 4.40 -6.15
N ASN A 50 -11.25 3.09 -6.44
CA ASN A 50 -10.63 2.09 -5.60
C ASN A 50 -9.62 1.23 -6.38
N ALA A 51 -8.68 0.64 -5.65
CA ALA A 51 -7.80 -0.37 -6.19
C ALA A 51 -7.60 -1.49 -5.18
N THR A 52 -7.71 -2.75 -5.65
CA THR A 52 -7.47 -3.95 -4.85
C THR A 52 -6.16 -4.59 -5.25
N PHE A 53 -5.36 -4.94 -4.24
CA PHE A 53 -4.02 -5.47 -4.39
C PHE A 53 -4.01 -6.92 -3.92
N ASN A 54 -3.50 -7.80 -4.79
CA ASN A 54 -3.17 -9.19 -4.44
C ASN A 54 -1.90 -9.21 -3.58
N ALA A 55 -2.05 -8.80 -2.32
CA ALA A 55 -0.94 -8.64 -1.40
C ALA A 55 -0.66 -9.93 -0.60
N ARG A 56 0.39 -9.88 0.22
CA ARG A 56 0.79 -10.97 1.12
C ARG A 56 1.04 -10.41 2.51
N LEU A 57 0.63 -11.13 3.55
CA LEU A 57 0.79 -10.71 4.95
C LEU A 57 2.25 -10.34 5.27
N GLY A 58 2.51 -9.22 5.91
CA GLY A 58 3.88 -8.70 6.14
C GLY A 58 4.51 -8.01 4.93
N GLY A 59 3.74 -7.77 3.86
CA GLY A 59 4.02 -6.72 2.89
C GLY A 59 3.71 -5.34 3.46
N VAL A 60 4.35 -4.31 2.92
CA VAL A 60 4.13 -2.91 3.33
C VAL A 60 3.89 -2.08 2.08
N TYR A 61 2.97 -1.12 2.19
CA TYR A 61 2.57 -0.21 1.12
C TYR A 61 2.61 1.21 1.68
N VAL A 62 3.19 2.14 0.93
CA VAL A 62 3.15 3.57 1.23
C VAL A 62 2.14 4.21 0.30
N VAL A 63 1.24 5.01 0.86
CA VAL A 63 0.24 5.79 0.14
C VAL A 63 0.60 7.26 0.25
N GLU A 64 0.69 7.94 -0.89
CA GLU A 64 0.98 9.36 -0.95
C GLU A 64 -0.04 10.05 -1.84
N SER A 65 -0.47 11.26 -1.48
CA SER A 65 -1.23 12.11 -2.40
C SER A 65 -0.29 12.88 -3.32
N GLU A 66 -0.77 13.24 -4.52
CA GLU A 66 -0.02 14.10 -5.42
C GLU A 66 0.26 15.49 -4.82
N ASP A 67 -0.67 16.03 -4.03
CA ASP A 67 -0.52 17.32 -3.34
C ASP A 67 0.40 17.27 -2.11
N GLY A 68 0.89 16.08 -1.75
CA GLY A 68 1.85 15.86 -0.66
C GLY A 68 1.30 15.96 0.76
N LYS A 69 -0.03 16.12 0.93
CA LYS A 69 -0.65 16.19 2.27
C LYS A 69 -0.82 14.83 2.93
N ILE A 70 -0.96 13.77 2.14
CA ILE A 70 -1.17 12.41 2.62
C ILE A 70 0.13 11.64 2.48
N HIS A 71 0.54 11.00 3.57
CA HIS A 71 1.66 10.07 3.60
C HIS A 71 1.38 9.00 4.66
N GLU A 72 0.91 7.84 4.24
CA GLU A 72 0.49 6.77 5.13
C GLU A 72 1.16 5.44 4.80
N VAL A 73 1.32 4.60 5.81
CA VAL A 73 1.91 3.27 5.67
C VAL A 73 0.90 2.22 6.07
N HIS A 74 0.64 1.28 5.16
CA HIS A 74 -0.35 0.23 5.34
C HIS A 74 0.25 -1.14 5.08
N SER A 75 -0.31 -2.16 5.75
CA SER A 75 0.06 -3.55 5.55
C SER A 75 -1.20 -4.40 5.38
N PRO A 76 -1.17 -5.47 4.57
CA PRO A 76 -2.26 -6.42 4.48
C PRO A 76 -2.52 -7.10 5.82
N SER A 77 -3.80 -7.34 6.14
CA SER A 77 -4.26 -8.02 7.35
C SER A 77 -5.13 -9.22 7.02
N PHE A 78 -5.29 -10.11 7.98
CA PHE A 78 -6.34 -11.13 7.95
C PHE A 78 -7.23 -10.94 9.20
N PRO A 79 -8.55 -10.71 9.05
CA PRO A 79 -9.30 -10.65 7.79
C PRO A 79 -8.89 -9.47 6.88
N PRO A 80 -9.13 -9.57 5.56
CA PRO A 80 -8.89 -8.48 4.61
C PRO A 80 -9.65 -7.22 5.03
N ARG A 81 -9.05 -6.06 4.78
CA ARG A 81 -9.66 -4.76 5.09
C ARG A 81 -9.58 -3.83 3.89
N ASN A 82 -10.61 -2.99 3.76
CA ASN A 82 -10.57 -1.84 2.87
C ASN A 82 -10.04 -0.63 3.65
N VAL A 83 -9.03 0.03 3.11
CA VAL A 83 -8.47 1.26 3.66
C VAL A 83 -9.08 2.44 2.91
N VAL A 84 -9.79 3.30 3.62
CA VAL A 84 -10.33 4.54 3.07
C VAL A 84 -9.35 5.66 3.39
N ILE A 85 -8.98 6.45 2.39
CA ILE A 85 -8.06 7.58 2.49
C ILE A 85 -8.86 8.85 2.21
N GLU A 86 -8.82 9.81 3.13
CA GLU A 86 -9.63 11.03 3.19
C GLU A 86 -8.76 12.29 3.32
#